data_AF-A0A9X9PAU0-F1
#
_entry.id   AF-A0A9X9PAU0-F1
#
_cell.length_a   1.000
_cell.length_b   1.000
_cell.length_c   1.000
_cell.angle_alpha   90.00
_cell.angle_beta   90.00
_cell.angle_gamma   90.00
#
_symmetry.space_group_name_H-M   'P 1'
#
loop_
_entity.id
_entity.type
_entity.pdbx_description
1 polymer ?
#
loop_
_entity_poly.entity_id
_entity_poly.type
_entity_poly.pdbx_seq_one_letter_code
_entity_poly.pdbx_strand_id
1 'polypeptide(L)'
;MKMAMHSQDLSDVWTPKLVRERLVEAVKWARYHAGPTGPAAVKALYPVYVPSADDFEDEGWGNRENADDGDLEPPPPRKRYKPAEVSKLIAALYWPGKYAVPGHPTSARILNLWVRCKVHKINFDKTIERKGEMSRASAYRYRDRALGAIAQGLMRDGVSL
;
A
#
# COMPACT_ATOMS: atom_id res chain seq x y z
N MET A 1 20.79 33.55 -33.81
CA MET A 1 20.16 33.31 -32.50
C MET A 1 19.27 32.09 -32.63
N LYS A 2 19.82 30.88 -32.44
CA LYS A 2 19.09 29.61 -32.58
C LYS A 2 18.33 29.36 -31.27
N MET A 3 17.00 29.38 -31.30
CA MET A 3 16.20 28.91 -30.17
C MET A 3 16.47 27.42 -30.00
N ALA A 4 17.16 27.05 -28.92
CA ALA A 4 17.20 25.68 -28.45
C ALA A 4 15.78 25.33 -27.99
N MET A 5 15.04 24.58 -28.82
CA MET A 5 13.86 23.84 -28.37
C MET A 5 14.32 23.00 -27.17
N HIS A 6 13.86 23.37 -25.98
CA HIS A 6 13.91 22.50 -24.82
C HIS A 6 13.21 21.20 -25.22
N SER A 7 14.00 20.16 -25.51
CA SER A 7 13.54 18.79 -25.40
C SER A 7 13.13 18.63 -23.94
N GLN A 8 11.84 18.81 -23.63
CA GLN A 8 11.33 18.44 -22.32
C GLN A 8 11.69 16.97 -22.13
N ASP A 9 12.51 16.72 -21.13
CA ASP A 9 12.95 15.40 -20.75
C ASP A 9 11.68 14.62 -20.34
N LEU A 10 11.14 13.80 -21.26
CA LEU A 10 9.93 13.00 -21.02
C LEU A 10 10.11 12.03 -19.84
N SER A 11 11.35 11.89 -19.36
CA SER A 11 11.74 11.18 -18.15
C SER A 11 11.18 11.80 -16.87
N ASP A 12 10.76 13.06 -16.85
CA ASP A 12 10.21 13.76 -15.66
C ASP A 12 8.68 13.90 -15.65
N VAL A 13 7.99 13.12 -16.49
CA VAL A 13 6.52 13.23 -16.66
C VAL A 13 5.77 12.17 -15.85
N TRP A 14 4.86 12.62 -14.99
CA TRP A 14 3.93 11.72 -14.31
C TRP A 14 2.94 11.07 -15.29
N THR A 15 3.13 9.77 -15.53
CA THR A 15 2.17 8.97 -16.30
C THR A 15 1.20 8.23 -15.37
N PRO A 16 -0.03 7.89 -15.83
CA PRO A 16 -0.95 7.04 -15.06
C PRO A 16 -0.34 5.71 -14.62
N LYS A 17 0.59 5.15 -15.41
CA LYS A 17 1.32 3.92 -15.09
C LYS A 17 2.28 4.12 -13.92
N LEU A 18 3.05 5.21 -13.91
CA LEU A 18 3.96 5.55 -12.81
C LEU A 18 3.20 5.84 -11.52
N VAL A 19 2.12 6.62 -11.61
CA VAL A 19 1.23 6.90 -10.47
C VAL A 19 0.69 5.60 -9.88
N ARG A 20 0.23 4.68 -10.74
CA ARG A 20 -0.25 3.36 -10.33
C ARG A 20 0.83 2.60 -9.55
N GLU A 21 2.04 2.54 -10.06
CA GLU A 21 3.15 1.82 -9.43
C GLU A 21 3.52 2.43 -8.09
N ARG A 22 3.61 3.77 -8.04
CA ARG A 22 3.94 4.49 -6.81
C ARG A 22 2.88 4.37 -5.74
N LEU A 23 1.59 4.42 -6.10
CA LEU A 23 0.48 4.19 -5.17
C LEU A 23 0.49 2.77 -4.60
N VAL A 24 0.74 1.76 -5.44
CA VAL A 24 0.83 0.37 -4.97
C VAL A 24 2.02 0.18 -4.05
N GLU A 25 3.17 0.79 -4.37
CA GLU A 25 4.35 0.76 -3.50
C GLU A 25 4.06 1.45 -2.16
N ALA A 26 3.44 2.63 -2.17
CA ALA A 26 3.09 3.39 -0.97
C ALA A 26 2.14 2.61 -0.06
N VAL A 27 1.10 1.97 -0.60
CA VAL A 27 0.17 1.17 0.21
C VAL A 27 0.81 -0.13 0.70
N LYS A 28 1.69 -0.76 -0.08
CA LYS A 28 2.50 -1.90 0.40
C LYS A 28 3.37 -1.46 1.57
N TRP A 29 4.11 -0.36 1.41
CA TRP A 29 4.96 0.20 2.46
C TRP A 29 4.14 0.50 3.72
N ALA A 30 3.02 1.21 3.59
CA ALA A 30 2.15 1.52 4.71
C ALA A 30 1.68 0.25 5.44
N ARG A 31 1.26 -0.79 4.71
CA ARG A 31 0.85 -2.07 5.30
C ARG A 31 1.94 -2.72 6.14
N TYR A 32 3.19 -2.73 5.67
CA TYR A 32 4.29 -3.42 6.34
C TYR A 32 4.94 -2.57 7.44
N HIS A 33 4.89 -1.23 7.35
CA HIS A 33 5.65 -0.33 8.21
C HIS A 33 4.80 0.56 9.14
N ALA A 34 3.52 0.84 8.83
CA ALA A 34 2.71 1.78 9.61
C ALA A 34 2.16 1.20 10.93
N GLY A 35 2.46 -0.07 11.23
CA GLY A 35 2.00 -0.77 12.43
C GLY A 35 0.47 -1.02 12.44
N PRO A 36 -0.04 -1.79 13.40
CA PRO A 36 -1.48 -1.92 13.63
C PRO A 36 -2.06 -0.54 13.99
N THR A 37 -2.99 -0.04 13.18
CA THR A 37 -3.70 1.22 13.46
C THR A 37 -5.09 0.90 14.02
N GLY A 38 -5.44 1.51 15.15
CA GLY A 38 -6.72 1.29 15.85
C GLY A 38 -6.61 0.38 17.09
N PRO A 39 -7.71 0.18 17.84
CA PRO A 39 -7.73 -0.57 19.11
C PRO A 39 -7.51 -2.08 18.94
N ALA A 40 -7.14 -2.56 17.75
CA ALA A 40 -6.82 -3.96 17.49
C ALA A 40 -5.56 -4.44 18.23
N ALA A 41 -4.73 -3.54 18.77
CA ALA A 41 -3.69 -3.90 19.74
C ALA A 41 -4.31 -4.33 21.10
N VAL A 42 -5.53 -3.89 21.41
CA VAL A 42 -6.31 -4.27 22.59
C VAL A 42 -7.22 -5.44 22.23
N LYS A 43 -6.65 -6.53 21.70
CA LYS A 43 -7.45 -7.68 21.26
C LYS A 43 -7.81 -8.67 22.37
N ALA A 44 -7.38 -8.44 23.61
CA ALA A 44 -7.88 -9.15 24.78
C ALA A 44 -7.60 -8.32 26.05
N LEU A 45 -8.63 -8.13 26.88
CA LEU A 45 -8.48 -7.79 28.30
C LEU A 45 -8.05 -9.01 29.14
N TYR A 46 -7.90 -10.17 28.50
CA TYR A 46 -7.29 -11.34 29.11
C TYR A 46 -5.77 -11.25 28.96
N PRO A 47 -4.99 -11.52 30.02
CA PRO A 47 -3.56 -11.66 29.89
C PRO A 47 -3.27 -12.72 28.83
N VAL A 48 -2.33 -12.41 27.92
CA VAL A 48 -1.78 -13.42 27.01
C VAL A 48 -1.18 -14.51 27.90
N TYR A 49 -1.64 -15.75 27.75
CA TYR A 49 -1.02 -16.87 28.44
C TYR A 49 0.44 -16.94 28.00
N VAL A 50 1.34 -16.70 28.94
CA VAL A 50 2.77 -16.91 28.79
C VAL A 50 3.05 -18.17 29.60
N PRO A 51 3.35 -19.31 28.96
CA PRO A 51 3.63 -20.54 29.68
C PRO A 51 4.79 -20.30 30.67
N SER A 52 4.59 -20.74 31.90
CA SER A 52 5.61 -20.74 32.95
C SER A 52 6.59 -21.90 32.77
N ALA A 53 7.71 -21.89 33.50
CA ALA A 53 8.67 -22.99 33.45
C ALA A 53 8.02 -24.34 33.81
N ASP A 54 7.14 -24.33 34.81
CA ASP A 54 6.39 -25.51 35.25
C ASP A 54 5.48 -26.06 34.13
N ASP A 55 4.82 -25.18 33.36
CA ASP A 55 3.99 -25.59 32.22
C ASP A 55 4.80 -26.24 31.08
N PHE A 56 6.06 -25.82 30.90
CA PHE A 56 6.98 -26.45 29.94
C PHE A 56 7.46 -27.83 30.39
N GLU A 57 7.66 -28.02 31.70
CA GLU A 57 8.02 -29.31 32.31
C GLU A 57 6.84 -30.30 32.23
N ASP A 58 5.63 -29.86 32.58
CA ASP A 58 4.41 -30.69 32.56
C ASP A 58 4.03 -31.16 31.15
N GLU A 59 4.14 -30.30 30.14
CA GLU A 59 3.79 -30.60 28.75
C GLU A 59 4.95 -31.23 27.95
N GLY A 60 6.15 -31.35 28.55
CA GLY A 60 7.31 -31.99 27.93
C GLY A 60 7.85 -31.26 26.69
N TRP A 61 7.58 -29.96 26.56
CA TRP A 61 8.02 -29.14 25.41
C TRP A 61 9.54 -28.88 25.38
N GLY A 62 10.22 -29.14 26.51
CA GLY A 62 11.66 -28.93 26.69
C GLY A 62 12.01 -27.49 27.05
N ASN A 63 13.17 -27.30 27.69
CA ASN A 63 13.64 -25.95 28.02
C ASN A 63 13.86 -25.14 26.73
N ARG A 64 13.50 -23.85 26.77
CA ARG A 64 13.67 -22.91 25.64
C ARG A 64 15.09 -22.87 25.08
N GLU A 65 16.10 -23.16 25.91
CA GLU A 65 17.51 -23.25 25.52
C GLU A 65 17.85 -24.48 24.66
N ASN A 66 16.98 -25.50 24.66
CA ASN A 66 17.08 -26.73 23.87
C ASN A 66 16.03 -26.78 22.74
N ALA A 67 15.26 -25.71 22.53
CA ALA A 67 14.39 -25.61 21.37
C ALA A 67 15.29 -25.66 20.12
N ASP A 68 15.07 -26.66 19.26
CA ASP A 68 15.76 -26.78 17.98
C ASP A 68 15.26 -25.67 17.03
N ASP A 69 15.71 -24.44 17.30
CA ASP A 69 15.48 -23.25 16.50
C ASP A 69 16.33 -23.30 15.20
N GLY A 70 17.09 -24.38 14.96
CA GLY A 70 18.04 -24.53 13.86
C GLY A 70 17.40 -24.50 12.47
N ASP A 71 16.12 -24.87 12.37
CA ASP A 71 15.36 -24.94 11.12
C ASP A 71 14.42 -23.76 10.86
N LEU A 72 14.35 -22.79 11.78
CA LEU A 72 13.54 -21.58 11.60
C LEU A 72 14.31 -20.55 10.78
N GLU A 73 14.10 -20.58 9.46
CA GLU A 73 14.63 -19.56 8.56
C GLU A 73 14.17 -18.16 9.05
N PRO A 74 15.11 -17.25 9.38
CA PRO A 74 14.73 -15.96 9.95
C PRO A 74 13.85 -15.21 8.95
N PRO A 75 12.80 -14.51 9.42
CA PRO A 75 11.92 -13.78 8.52
C PRO A 75 12.76 -12.79 7.70
N PRO A 76 12.49 -12.65 6.40
CA PRO A 76 13.30 -11.83 5.53
C PRO A 76 13.42 -10.41 6.07
N PRO A 77 14.62 -9.81 6.04
CA PRO A 77 14.84 -8.49 6.63
C PRO A 77 13.90 -7.47 5.97
N ARG A 78 13.23 -6.67 6.81
CA ARG A 78 12.36 -5.59 6.32
C ARG A 78 13.18 -4.63 5.47
N LYS A 79 12.70 -4.29 4.27
CA LYS A 79 13.32 -3.27 3.42
C LYS A 79 13.45 -1.97 4.21
N ARG A 80 14.68 -1.47 4.35
CA ARG A 80 14.95 -0.16 4.96
C ARG A 80 14.75 0.92 3.90
N TYR A 81 14.01 1.96 4.24
CA TYR A 81 13.75 3.11 3.36
C TYR A 81 14.50 4.32 3.89
N LYS A 82 15.05 5.14 2.99
CA LYS A 82 15.62 6.44 3.37
C LYS A 82 14.50 7.42 3.75
N PRO A 83 14.74 8.40 4.63
CA PRO A 83 13.71 9.38 5.02
C PRO A 83 13.07 10.09 3.82
N ALA A 84 13.85 10.48 2.81
CA ALA A 84 13.33 11.12 1.59
C ALA A 84 12.38 10.20 0.80
N GLU A 85 12.66 8.89 0.76
CA GLU A 85 11.78 7.92 0.09
C GLU A 85 10.48 7.75 0.86
N VAL A 86 10.55 7.69 2.19
CA VAL A 86 9.37 7.64 3.07
C VAL A 86 8.49 8.86 2.85
N SER A 87 9.07 10.06 2.80
CA SER A 87 8.32 11.30 2.52
C SER A 87 7.59 11.25 1.19
N LYS A 88 8.24 10.73 0.13
CA LYS A 88 7.59 10.53 -1.17
C LYS A 88 6.45 9.50 -1.12
N LEU A 89 6.61 8.41 -0.36
CA LEU A 89 5.56 7.39 -0.19
C LEU A 89 4.36 7.93 0.60
N ILE A 90 4.62 8.69 1.67
CA ILE A 90 3.59 9.37 2.46
C ILE A 90 2.83 10.35 1.56
N ALA A 91 3.53 11.19 0.79
CA ALA A 91 2.90 12.11 -0.15
C ALA A 91 1.98 11.37 -1.13
N ALA A 92 2.42 10.21 -1.64
CA ALA A 92 1.64 9.39 -2.56
C ALA A 92 0.31 8.89 -1.97
N LEU A 93 0.25 8.59 -0.67
CA LEU A 93 -0.99 8.19 0.01
C LEU A 93 -2.06 9.29 0.00
N TYR A 94 -1.66 10.55 -0.04
CA TYR A 94 -2.57 11.70 -0.05
C TYR A 94 -3.09 12.07 -1.44
N TRP A 95 -2.45 11.61 -2.52
CA TRP A 95 -2.82 11.99 -3.89
C TRP A 95 -4.27 11.68 -4.28
N PRO A 96 -4.85 10.51 -3.94
CA PRO A 96 -6.25 10.25 -4.29
C PRO A 96 -7.20 11.27 -3.66
N GLY A 97 -6.95 11.66 -2.40
CA GLY A 97 -7.73 12.68 -1.71
C GLY A 97 -7.55 14.08 -2.30
N LYS A 98 -6.32 14.43 -2.68
CA LYS A 98 -6.00 15.76 -3.22
C LYS A 98 -6.50 15.98 -4.65
N TYR A 99 -6.33 14.98 -5.53
CA TYR A 99 -6.54 15.15 -6.97
C TYR A 99 -7.75 14.41 -7.53
N ALA A 100 -8.10 13.23 -6.99
CA ALA A 100 -9.18 12.42 -7.54
C ALA A 100 -10.53 12.69 -6.87
N VAL A 101 -10.57 12.86 -5.53
CA VAL A 101 -11.82 13.08 -4.78
C VAL A 101 -12.58 14.34 -5.19
N PRO A 102 -11.96 15.52 -5.38
CA PRO A 102 -12.69 16.76 -5.65
C PRO A 102 -13.51 16.74 -6.95
N GLY A 103 -13.01 16.08 -8.00
CA GLY A 103 -13.70 15.99 -9.30
C GLY A 103 -14.43 14.67 -9.52
N HIS A 104 -13.91 13.57 -8.96
CA HIS A 104 -14.34 12.21 -9.29
C HIS A 104 -14.37 11.29 -8.06
N PRO A 105 -15.28 11.53 -7.10
CA PRO A 105 -15.34 10.75 -5.85
C PRO A 105 -15.54 9.25 -6.07
N THR A 106 -16.39 8.86 -7.04
CA THR A 106 -16.59 7.45 -7.41
C THR A 106 -15.31 6.83 -7.98
N SER A 107 -14.58 7.54 -8.84
CA SER A 107 -13.30 7.08 -9.39
C SER A 107 -12.26 6.88 -8.29
N ALA A 108 -12.15 7.82 -7.35
CA ALA A 108 -11.23 7.71 -6.22
C ALA A 108 -11.57 6.49 -5.34
N ARG A 109 -12.87 6.24 -5.08
CA ARG A 109 -13.34 5.08 -4.32
C ARG A 109 -12.96 3.76 -5.00
N ILE A 110 -13.16 3.66 -6.30
CA ILE A 110 -12.82 2.46 -7.09
C ILE A 110 -11.30 2.28 -7.18
N LEU A 111 -10.53 3.35 -7.37
CA LEU A 111 -9.07 3.28 -7.32
C LEU A 111 -8.59 2.74 -5.97
N ASN A 112 -9.11 3.26 -4.85
CA ASN A 112 -8.75 2.79 -3.51
C ASN A 112 -9.13 1.32 -3.27
N LEU A 113 -10.25 0.86 -3.83
CA LEU A 113 -10.61 -0.56 -3.78
C LEU A 113 -9.61 -1.40 -4.60
N TRP A 114 -9.30 -0.98 -5.82
CA TRP A 114 -8.37 -1.67 -6.71
C TRP A 114 -6.97 -1.78 -6.11
N VAL A 115 -6.43 -0.70 -5.53
CA VAL A 115 -5.12 -0.71 -4.87
C VAL A 115 -5.12 -1.69 -3.69
N ARG A 116 -6.17 -1.69 -2.87
CA ARG A 116 -6.32 -2.68 -1.79
C ARG A 116 -6.33 -4.11 -2.33
N CYS A 117 -7.11 -4.41 -3.36
CA CYS A 117 -7.11 -5.73 -3.99
C CYS A 117 -5.70 -6.13 -4.48
N LYS A 118 -4.96 -5.20 -5.08
CA LYS A 118 -3.58 -5.46 -5.54
C LYS A 118 -2.60 -5.73 -4.40
N VAL A 119 -2.68 -4.99 -3.29
CA VAL A 119 -1.79 -5.17 -2.14
C VAL A 119 -2.13 -6.44 -1.34
N HIS A 120 -3.41 -6.77 -1.22
CA HIS A 120 -3.87 -7.97 -0.53
C HIS A 120 -3.88 -9.23 -1.42
N LYS A 121 -3.47 -9.12 -2.69
CA LYS A 121 -3.52 -10.21 -3.68
C LYS A 121 -4.94 -10.81 -3.85
N ILE A 122 -5.97 -9.97 -3.71
CA ILE A 122 -7.38 -10.34 -3.88
C ILE A 122 -7.79 -10.05 -5.33
N ASN A 123 -8.69 -10.88 -5.89
CA ASN A 123 -9.24 -10.65 -7.23
C ASN A 123 -10.21 -9.46 -7.23
N PHE A 124 -9.84 -8.41 -7.97
CA PHE A 124 -10.62 -7.18 -8.09
C PHE A 124 -11.99 -7.40 -8.76
N ASP A 125 -12.04 -8.19 -9.83
CA ASP A 125 -13.28 -8.45 -10.56
C ASP A 125 -14.31 -9.14 -9.67
N LYS A 126 -13.89 -10.20 -8.95
CA LYS A 126 -14.74 -10.89 -7.97
C LYS A 126 -15.23 -9.96 -6.86
N THR A 127 -14.41 -8.96 -6.49
CA THR A 127 -14.76 -7.98 -5.45
C THR A 127 -15.82 -7.00 -5.93
N ILE A 128 -15.73 -6.55 -7.18
CA ILE A 128 -16.74 -5.68 -7.82
C ILE A 128 -18.06 -6.45 -8.00
N GLU A 129 -18.00 -7.70 -8.46
CA GLU A 129 -19.19 -8.54 -8.63
C GLU A 129 -19.91 -8.80 -7.31
N ARG A 130 -19.16 -9.13 -6.25
CA ARG A 130 -19.73 -9.32 -4.91
C ARG A 130 -20.46 -8.08 -4.40
N LYS A 131 -19.96 -6.89 -4.75
CA LYS A 131 -20.58 -5.61 -4.36
C LYS A 131 -21.82 -5.28 -5.20
N GLY A 132 -21.91 -5.78 -6.44
CA GLY A 132 -23.05 -5.54 -7.34
C GLY A 132 -23.21 -4.09 -7.82
N GLU A 133 -22.25 -3.21 -7.52
CA GLU A 133 -22.40 -1.76 -7.74
C GLU A 133 -22.21 -1.33 -9.21
N MET A 134 -21.42 -2.05 -9.99
CA MET A 134 -21.14 -1.71 -11.40
C MET A 134 -20.55 -2.86 -12.21
N SER A 135 -20.58 -2.73 -13.54
CA SER A 135 -19.90 -3.65 -14.45
C SER A 135 -18.37 -3.54 -14.35
N ARG A 136 -17.67 -4.64 -14.65
CA ARG A 136 -16.19 -4.70 -14.66
C ARG A 136 -15.60 -3.61 -15.55
N ALA A 137 -16.11 -3.45 -16.77
CA ALA A 137 -15.63 -2.45 -17.72
C ALA A 137 -15.74 -1.02 -17.17
N SER A 138 -16.84 -0.69 -16.49
CA SER A 138 -17.02 0.62 -15.85
C SER A 138 -16.02 0.81 -14.72
N ALA A 139 -15.77 -0.20 -13.90
CA ALA A 139 -14.79 -0.14 -12.81
C ALA A 139 -13.37 0.18 -13.32
N TYR A 140 -12.93 -0.45 -14.41
CA TYR A 140 -11.64 -0.16 -15.02
C TYR A 140 -11.58 1.27 -15.58
N ARG A 141 -12.65 1.75 -16.23
CA ARG A 141 -12.73 3.15 -16.70
C ARG A 141 -12.67 4.15 -15.55
N TYR A 142 -13.36 3.90 -14.44
CA TYR A 142 -13.32 4.75 -13.26
C TYR A 142 -11.93 4.78 -12.62
N ARG A 143 -11.25 3.63 -12.55
CA ARG A 143 -9.85 3.54 -12.10
C ARG A 143 -8.94 4.38 -12.97
N ASP A 144 -9.00 4.20 -14.28
CA ASP A 144 -8.09 4.86 -15.23
C ASP A 144 -8.33 6.38 -15.25
N ARG A 145 -9.58 6.81 -15.08
CA ARG A 145 -9.92 8.24 -14.88
C ARG A 145 -9.28 8.81 -13.61
N ALA A 146 -9.33 8.11 -12.48
CA ALA A 146 -8.67 8.59 -11.25
C ALA A 146 -7.15 8.66 -11.42
N LEU A 147 -6.53 7.66 -12.06
CA LEU A 147 -5.09 7.68 -12.32
C LEU A 147 -4.69 8.84 -13.25
N GLY A 148 -5.50 9.13 -14.27
CA GLY A 148 -5.32 10.29 -15.14
C GLY A 148 -5.43 11.61 -14.39
N ALA A 149 -6.46 11.78 -13.55
CA ALA A 149 -6.65 12.99 -12.75
C ALA A 149 -5.49 13.24 -11.78
N ILE A 150 -4.96 12.19 -11.15
CA ILE A 150 -3.79 12.29 -10.26
C ILE A 150 -2.55 12.67 -11.07
N ALA A 151 -2.28 12.00 -12.19
CA ALA A 151 -1.13 12.31 -13.04
C ALA A 151 -1.13 13.78 -13.50
N GLN A 152 -2.29 14.27 -13.97
CA GLN A 152 -2.47 15.67 -14.35
C GLN A 152 -2.29 16.63 -13.17
N GLY A 153 -2.84 16.30 -12.00
CA GLY A 153 -2.70 17.09 -10.79
C GLY A 153 -1.25 17.20 -10.31
N LEU A 154 -0.48 16.12 -10.39
CA LEU A 154 0.94 16.11 -10.03
C LEU A 154 1.79 16.96 -11.00
N MET A 155 1.50 16.87 -12.30
CA MET A 155 2.16 17.72 -13.30
C MET A 155 1.84 19.19 -13.09
N ARG A 156 0.58 19.53 -12.83
CA ARG A 156 0.15 20.91 -12.56
C ARG A 156 0.84 21.49 -11.32
N ASP A 157 1.01 20.67 -10.28
CA ASP A 157 1.62 21.09 -9.03
C ASP A 157 3.17 20.99 -9.05
N GLY A 158 3.78 20.61 -10.18
CA GLY A 158 5.24 20.57 -10.36
C GLY A 158 5.96 19.56 -9.48
N VAL A 159 5.31 18.45 -9.13
CA VAL A 159 5.91 17.43 -8.24
C VAL A 159 6.98 16.64 -9.00
N SER A 160 8.22 16.64 -8.51
CA SER A 160 9.31 15.83 -9.07
C SER A 160 9.10 14.33 -8.82
N LEU A 161 9.57 13.48 -9.74
CA LEU A 161 9.61 12.01 -9.57
C LEU A 161 10.47 11.57 -8.37
#